data_AF-A0A1Y9GLK9-F1
#
_entry.id   AF-A0A1Y9GLK9-F1
#
_cell.length_a   1.000
_cell.length_b   1.000
_cell.length_c   1.000
_cell.angle_alpha   90.00
_cell.angle_beta   90.00
_cell.angle_gamma   90.00
#
_symmetry.space_group_name_H-M   'P 1'
#
loop_
_entity.id
_entity.type
_entity.pdbx_description
1 polymer ?
#
loop_
_entity_poly.entity_id
_entity_poly.type
_entity_poly.pdbx_seq_one_letter_code
_entity_poly.pdbx_strand_id
1 'polypeptide(L)'
;MTGKFVASCKEELEVRNCGFAHLPAEEFVKSQWQTRTKSIFFLLYRLALAIFFTGVVINSVVVAVERGEFSKYFIYLTHWGILLCMGTTIMGAILVMVWHFHPEYSEKVCNSDEMPNAFKIYWMLHNITLILSVCITIIYWAILHNESMPVDPNNILIHACNCVFMFLDLIIVAYPVRIWHVLQPITFGLVYCIFSVIYYAADGTDRFGRPYIYNVLDWNEPGKAMVTVVGTILLAMIVHMLMFAIYKLRVKIYLRYFNHKPIIPTNSTLQLQTGKCDGISMVYGSDNKAFSISERY
;
A
#
# COMPACT_ATOMS: atom_id res chain seq x y z
N MET A 1 -26.93 -10.64 9.32
CA MET A 1 -25.90 -10.06 8.43
C MET A 1 -24.81 -9.33 9.22
N THR A 2 -25.16 -8.60 10.29
CA THR A 2 -24.24 -7.93 11.23
C THR A 2 -23.29 -8.88 11.96
N GLY A 3 -23.75 -10.07 12.35
CA GLY A 3 -22.92 -11.08 13.05
C GLY A 3 -21.73 -11.60 12.24
N LYS A 4 -21.88 -11.79 10.91
CA LYS A 4 -20.79 -12.27 10.04
C LYS A 4 -19.66 -11.24 9.88
N PHE A 5 -20.01 -9.96 9.82
CA PHE A 5 -19.00 -8.88 9.75
C PHE A 5 -18.21 -8.77 11.06
N VAL A 6 -18.91 -8.81 12.20
CA VAL A 6 -18.26 -8.76 13.53
C VAL A 6 -17.36 -9.98 13.74
N ALA A 7 -17.79 -11.18 13.35
CA ALA A 7 -16.96 -12.39 13.41
C ALA A 7 -15.69 -12.25 12.56
N SER A 8 -15.81 -11.78 11.32
CA SER A 8 -14.66 -11.56 10.44
C SER A 8 -13.67 -10.51 10.97
N CYS A 9 -14.15 -9.47 11.69
CA CYS A 9 -13.25 -8.53 12.37
C CYS A 9 -12.57 -9.14 13.60
N LYS A 10 -13.22 -10.08 14.30
CA LYS A 10 -12.62 -10.79 15.44
C LYS A 10 -11.53 -11.76 14.99
N GLU A 11 -11.74 -12.46 13.88
CA GLU A 11 -10.72 -13.34 13.29
C GLU A 11 -9.43 -12.56 12.95
N GLU A 12 -9.55 -11.33 12.43
CA GLU A 12 -8.40 -10.48 12.11
C GLU A 12 -7.56 -10.09 13.34
N LEU A 13 -8.13 -10.16 14.55
CA LEU A 13 -7.41 -9.89 15.80
C LEU A 13 -6.60 -11.09 16.30
N GLU A 14 -6.74 -12.26 15.70
CA GLU A 14 -5.96 -13.43 16.09
C GLU A 14 -4.47 -13.23 15.79
N VAL A 15 -3.60 -13.67 16.71
CA VAL A 15 -2.14 -13.46 16.64
C VAL A 15 -1.53 -14.04 15.36
N ARG A 16 -2.12 -15.12 14.81
CA ARG A 16 -1.67 -15.68 13.52
C ARG A 16 -1.70 -14.67 12.36
N ASN A 17 -2.58 -13.67 12.44
CA ASN A 17 -2.70 -12.61 11.44
C ASN A 17 -1.66 -11.49 11.61
N CYS A 18 -0.78 -11.58 12.62
CA CYS A 18 0.43 -10.75 12.69
C CYS A 18 1.43 -11.10 11.57
N GLY A 19 1.43 -12.35 11.12
CA GLY A 19 2.31 -12.82 10.04
C GLY A 19 1.86 -12.40 8.64
N PHE A 20 2.59 -12.91 7.65
CA PHE A 20 2.31 -12.71 6.22
C PHE A 20 1.70 -13.94 5.54
N ALA A 21 1.17 -14.89 6.31
CA ALA A 21 0.51 -16.07 5.74
C ALA A 21 -0.85 -15.68 5.17
N HIS A 22 -1.03 -15.74 3.85
CA HIS A 22 -2.28 -15.43 3.14
C HIS A 22 -2.40 -16.34 1.92
N LEU A 23 -3.59 -16.87 1.67
CA LEU A 23 -3.91 -17.62 0.47
C LEU A 23 -5.29 -17.17 -0.03
N PRO A 24 -5.50 -17.13 -1.35
CA PRO A 24 -4.57 -17.53 -2.42
C PRO A 24 -3.50 -16.46 -2.71
N ALA A 25 -2.27 -16.92 -2.99
CA ALA A 25 -1.08 -16.06 -3.12
C ALA A 25 -1.15 -15.11 -4.32
N GLU A 26 -1.85 -15.49 -5.38
CA GLU A 26 -1.93 -14.72 -6.61
C GLU A 26 -2.82 -13.48 -6.50
N GLU A 27 -3.52 -13.24 -5.39
CA GLU A 27 -4.19 -11.97 -5.12
C GLU A 27 -3.22 -10.78 -5.12
N PHE A 28 -1.94 -11.01 -4.80
CA PHE A 28 -0.90 -9.97 -4.79
C PHE A 28 -0.53 -9.45 -6.18
N VAL A 29 -0.86 -10.20 -7.23
CA VAL A 29 -0.62 -9.84 -8.63
C VAL A 29 -1.92 -9.61 -9.40
N LYS A 30 -3.02 -9.41 -8.66
CA LYS A 30 -4.35 -9.24 -9.22
C LYS A 30 -5.04 -7.95 -8.76
N SER A 31 -5.78 -7.33 -9.67
CA SER A 31 -6.86 -6.40 -9.31
C SER A 31 -8.05 -7.19 -8.79
N GLN A 32 -8.75 -6.63 -7.80
CA GLN A 32 -10.02 -7.18 -7.31
C GLN A 32 -11.11 -7.18 -8.38
N TRP A 33 -11.03 -6.28 -9.36
CA TRP A 33 -12.09 -6.03 -10.34
C TRP A 33 -11.91 -6.80 -11.66
N GLN A 34 -10.86 -7.62 -11.77
CA GLN A 34 -10.63 -8.38 -12.99
C GLN A 34 -11.42 -9.69 -13.01
N THR A 35 -11.77 -10.15 -14.21
CA THR A 35 -12.53 -11.39 -14.43
C THR A 35 -11.68 -12.54 -14.95
N ARG A 36 -10.46 -12.25 -15.43
CA ARG A 36 -9.52 -13.23 -15.99
C ARG A 36 -8.37 -13.48 -15.03
N THR A 37 -7.69 -14.61 -15.20
CA THR A 37 -6.50 -14.96 -14.39
C THR A 37 -5.34 -13.98 -14.60
N LYS A 38 -5.22 -13.42 -15.82
CA LYS A 38 -4.28 -12.36 -16.19
C LYS A 38 -5.04 -11.19 -16.83
N SER A 39 -4.75 -9.97 -16.39
CA SER A 39 -5.34 -8.73 -16.94
C SER A 39 -4.26 -7.80 -17.48
N ILE A 40 -4.27 -7.55 -18.79
CA ILE A 40 -3.39 -6.57 -19.43
C ILE A 40 -3.66 -5.15 -18.91
N PHE A 41 -4.92 -4.82 -18.59
CA PHE A 41 -5.30 -3.53 -18.03
C PHE A 41 -4.67 -3.30 -16.66
N PHE A 42 -4.63 -4.34 -15.82
CA PHE A 42 -3.99 -4.23 -14.52
C PHE A 42 -2.46 -4.10 -14.63
N LEU A 43 -1.84 -4.81 -15.58
CA LEU A 43 -0.41 -4.65 -15.88
C LEU A 43 -0.09 -3.22 -16.34
N LEU A 44 -0.86 -2.68 -17.29
CA LEU A 44 -0.69 -1.30 -17.76
C LEU A 44 -0.87 -0.28 -16.63
N TYR A 45 -1.86 -0.49 -15.75
CA TYR A 45 -2.05 0.33 -14.56
C TYR A 45 -0.83 0.32 -13.63
N ARG A 46 -0.27 -0.87 -13.33
CA ARG A 46 0.93 -0.97 -12.49
C ARG A 46 2.15 -0.30 -13.11
N LEU A 47 2.36 -0.48 -14.42
CA LEU A 47 3.42 0.19 -15.16
C LEU A 47 3.26 1.71 -15.16
N ALA A 48 2.04 2.21 -15.36
CA ALA A 48 1.74 3.64 -15.31
C ALA A 48 2.05 4.24 -13.92
N LEU A 49 1.68 3.55 -12.84
CA LEU A 49 2.03 3.99 -11.48
C LEU A 49 3.55 4.01 -11.24
N ALA A 50 4.26 2.96 -11.66
CA ALA A 50 5.72 2.87 -11.51
C ALA A 50 6.42 4.01 -12.27
N ILE A 51 6.01 4.26 -13.52
CA ILE A 51 6.54 5.37 -14.33
C ILE A 51 6.23 6.71 -13.67
N PHE A 52 4.98 6.91 -13.22
CA PHE A 52 4.55 8.14 -12.56
C PHE A 52 5.38 8.46 -11.33
N PHE A 53 5.51 7.53 -10.37
CA PHE A 53 6.28 7.79 -9.15
C PHE A 53 7.78 7.89 -9.39
N THR A 54 8.31 7.19 -10.40
CA THR A 54 9.69 7.42 -10.85
C THR A 54 9.86 8.85 -11.35
N GLY A 55 8.92 9.35 -12.15
CA GLY A 55 8.88 10.74 -12.60
C GLY A 55 8.77 11.74 -11.44
N VAL A 56 7.93 11.46 -10.43
CA VAL A 56 7.81 12.31 -9.22
C VAL A 56 9.14 12.39 -8.47
N VAL A 57 9.82 11.27 -8.26
CA VAL A 57 11.13 11.25 -7.58
C VAL A 57 12.16 12.04 -8.40
N ILE A 58 12.26 11.79 -9.72
CA ILE A 58 13.18 12.52 -10.60
C ILE A 58 12.90 14.04 -10.52
N ASN A 59 11.64 14.45 -10.68
CA ASN A 59 11.24 15.85 -10.57
C ASN A 59 11.64 16.45 -9.23
N SER A 60 11.36 15.76 -8.12
CA SER A 60 11.70 16.26 -6.79
C SER A 60 13.20 16.39 -6.55
N VAL A 61 14.02 15.50 -7.13
CA VAL A 61 15.49 15.58 -7.08
C VAL A 61 15.99 16.73 -7.93
N VAL A 62 15.48 16.91 -9.15
CA VAL A 62 15.84 18.03 -10.03
C VAL A 62 15.54 19.37 -9.35
N VAL A 63 14.33 19.53 -8.79
CA VAL A 63 13.95 20.74 -8.05
C VAL A 63 14.87 20.98 -6.85
N ALA A 64 15.26 19.93 -6.12
CA ALA A 64 16.19 20.06 -5.00
C ALA A 64 17.60 20.48 -5.45
N VAL A 65 18.08 20.00 -6.61
CA VAL A 65 19.36 20.41 -7.18
C VAL A 65 19.32 21.86 -7.66
N GLU A 66 18.27 22.24 -8.38
CA GLU A 66 18.08 23.61 -8.90
C GLU A 66 18.01 24.66 -7.77
N ARG A 67 17.43 24.29 -6.63
CA ARG A 67 17.35 25.15 -5.44
C ARG A 67 18.61 25.12 -4.57
N GLY A 68 19.60 24.28 -4.89
CA GLY A 68 20.81 24.10 -4.07
C GLY A 68 20.55 23.37 -2.74
N GLU A 69 19.41 22.67 -2.62
CA GLU A 69 18.93 22.02 -1.40
C GLU A 69 19.20 20.50 -1.37
N PHE A 70 19.86 19.95 -2.40
CA PHE A 70 20.05 18.49 -2.56
C PHE A 70 20.77 17.83 -1.37
N SER A 71 21.71 18.52 -0.72
CA SER A 71 22.42 17.99 0.46
C SER A 71 21.49 17.71 1.65
N LYS A 72 20.31 18.35 1.69
CA LYS A 72 19.28 18.17 2.71
C LYS A 72 18.14 17.26 2.25
N TYR A 73 18.16 16.77 1.01
CA TYR A 73 17.07 15.99 0.42
C TYR A 73 16.69 14.76 1.27
N PHE A 74 17.68 14.01 1.73
CA PHE A 74 17.45 12.75 2.46
C PHE A 74 17.09 12.94 3.94
N ILE A 75 16.98 14.17 4.46
CA ILE A 75 16.60 14.36 5.87
C ILE A 75 15.08 14.41 6.05
N TYR A 76 14.32 14.75 5.01
CA TYR A 76 12.88 14.94 5.11
C TYR A 76 12.12 13.62 4.93
N LEU A 77 11.20 13.33 5.86
CA LEU A 77 10.32 12.16 5.79
C LEU A 77 9.46 12.15 4.51
N THR A 78 9.10 13.33 3.99
CA THR A 78 8.39 13.44 2.70
C THR A 78 9.16 12.79 1.57
N HIS A 79 10.49 13.00 1.50
CA HIS A 79 11.33 12.41 0.47
C HIS A 79 11.49 10.90 0.64
N TRP A 80 11.56 10.41 1.89
CA TRP A 80 11.51 8.97 2.19
C TRP A 80 10.18 8.36 1.72
N GLY A 81 9.07 9.06 1.92
CA GLY A 81 7.74 8.65 1.50
C GLY A 81 7.61 8.48 -0.02
N ILE A 82 8.05 9.47 -0.81
CA ILE A 82 7.97 9.36 -2.28
C ILE A 82 8.95 8.32 -2.85
N LEU A 83 10.12 8.11 -2.22
CA LEU A 83 11.04 7.02 -2.57
C LEU A 83 10.41 5.65 -2.30
N LEU A 84 9.69 5.50 -1.18
CA LEU A 84 8.91 4.31 -0.89
C LEU A 84 7.77 4.10 -1.88
N CYS A 85 7.06 5.16 -2.30
CA CYS A 85 6.06 5.07 -3.36
C CYS A 85 6.66 4.54 -4.67
N MET A 86 7.80 5.10 -5.10
CA MET A 86 8.52 4.64 -6.28
C MET A 86 8.93 3.17 -6.16
N GLY A 87 9.61 2.78 -5.07
CA GLY A 87 10.07 1.40 -4.86
C GLY A 87 8.91 0.40 -4.81
N THR A 88 7.85 0.72 -4.09
CA THR A 88 6.65 -0.13 -3.96
C THR A 88 5.97 -0.32 -5.32
N THR A 89 5.76 0.77 -6.07
CA THR A 89 5.04 0.68 -7.36
C THR A 89 5.88 -0.02 -8.44
N ILE A 90 7.19 0.19 -8.46
CA ILE A 90 8.12 -0.58 -9.31
C ILE A 90 8.05 -2.07 -8.96
N MET A 91 8.12 -2.42 -7.67
CA MET A 91 8.03 -3.81 -7.25
C MET A 91 6.69 -4.44 -7.66
N GLY A 92 5.58 -3.73 -7.47
CA GLY A 92 4.26 -4.18 -7.92
C GLY A 92 4.19 -4.39 -9.45
N ALA A 93 4.80 -3.50 -10.24
CA ALA A 93 4.87 -3.64 -11.69
C ALA A 93 5.71 -4.86 -12.11
N ILE A 94 6.87 -5.08 -11.49
CA ILE A 94 7.73 -6.25 -11.74
C ILE A 94 6.97 -7.54 -11.42
N LEU A 95 6.31 -7.63 -10.26
CA LEU A 95 5.59 -8.84 -9.85
C LEU A 95 4.45 -9.18 -10.81
N VAL A 96 3.68 -8.18 -11.25
CA VAL A 96 2.60 -8.40 -12.24
C VAL A 96 3.15 -8.70 -13.63
N MET A 97 4.29 -8.12 -14.02
CA MET A 97 4.97 -8.44 -15.27
C MET A 97 5.45 -9.90 -15.27
N VAL A 98 6.11 -10.34 -14.19
CA VAL A 98 6.55 -11.73 -14.04
C VAL A 98 5.35 -12.69 -14.09
N TRP A 99 4.28 -12.37 -13.37
CA TRP A 99 3.02 -13.12 -13.45
C TRP A 99 2.46 -13.20 -14.88
N HIS A 100 2.60 -12.14 -15.68
CA HIS A 100 2.08 -12.13 -17.04
C HIS A 100 2.92 -12.98 -17.99
N PHE A 101 4.23 -12.80 -17.98
CA PHE A 101 5.15 -13.31 -19.01
C PHE A 101 5.89 -14.61 -18.63
N HIS A 102 5.82 -15.06 -17.37
CA HIS A 102 6.43 -16.32 -16.91
C HIS A 102 5.36 -17.31 -16.42
N PRO A 103 4.75 -18.11 -17.32
CA PRO A 103 3.73 -19.10 -16.97
C PRO A 103 4.19 -20.10 -15.91
N GLU A 104 5.45 -20.55 -15.97
CA GLU A 104 6.06 -21.47 -15.02
C GLU A 104 6.07 -20.93 -13.58
N TYR A 105 6.35 -19.63 -13.43
CA TYR A 105 6.27 -18.97 -12.14
C TYR A 105 4.82 -18.83 -11.67
N SER A 106 3.93 -18.49 -12.60
CA SER A 106 2.49 -18.32 -12.32
C SER A 106 1.87 -19.61 -11.77
N GLU A 107 2.16 -20.72 -12.43
CA GLU A 107 1.69 -22.05 -12.05
C GLU A 107 2.27 -22.49 -10.71
N LYS A 108 3.57 -22.26 -10.49
CA LYS A 108 4.21 -22.53 -9.19
C LYS A 108 3.52 -21.78 -8.04
N VAL A 109 3.15 -20.51 -8.26
CA VAL A 109 2.45 -19.71 -7.26
C VAL A 109 1.03 -20.24 -7.01
N CYS A 110 0.29 -20.61 -8.05
CA CYS A 110 -1.05 -21.19 -7.91
C CYS A 110 -1.06 -22.53 -7.15
N ASN A 111 -0.01 -23.34 -7.32
CA ASN A 111 0.11 -24.66 -6.72
C ASN A 111 0.85 -24.65 -5.37
N SER A 112 1.22 -23.47 -4.85
CA SER A 112 1.94 -23.32 -3.59
C SER A 112 0.99 -22.98 -2.46
N ASP A 113 1.05 -23.76 -1.37
CA ASP A 113 0.38 -23.44 -0.11
C ASP A 113 1.13 -22.38 0.72
N GLU A 114 2.27 -21.89 0.22
CA GLU A 114 3.09 -20.88 0.88
C GLU A 114 3.16 -19.58 0.10
N MET A 115 3.21 -18.48 0.85
CA MET A 115 3.42 -17.14 0.31
C MET A 115 4.88 -16.93 -0.14
N PRO A 116 5.13 -16.60 -1.42
CA PRO A 116 6.44 -16.20 -1.88
C PRO A 116 6.98 -15.00 -1.09
N ASN A 117 8.27 -15.02 -0.75
CA ASN A 117 8.89 -13.94 0.05
C ASN A 117 8.78 -12.57 -0.62
N ALA A 118 8.84 -12.52 -1.95
CA ALA A 118 8.64 -11.28 -2.70
C ALA A 118 7.25 -10.67 -2.45
N PHE A 119 6.19 -11.48 -2.35
CA PHE A 119 4.84 -10.99 -2.05
C PHE A 119 4.73 -10.51 -0.59
N LYS A 120 5.40 -11.16 0.37
CA LYS A 120 5.45 -10.70 1.77
C LYS A 120 6.12 -9.32 1.89
N ILE A 121 7.28 -9.15 1.25
CA ILE A 121 8.01 -7.88 1.22
C ILE A 121 7.18 -6.79 0.54
N TYR A 122 6.61 -7.09 -0.62
CA TYR A 122 5.74 -6.17 -1.35
C TYR A 122 4.53 -5.75 -0.51
N TRP A 123 3.92 -6.68 0.21
CA TRP A 123 2.78 -6.40 1.09
C TRP A 123 3.15 -5.45 2.21
N MET A 124 4.27 -5.69 2.89
CA MET A 124 4.78 -4.82 3.94
C MET A 124 5.07 -3.41 3.41
N LEU A 125 5.80 -3.31 2.28
CA LEU A 125 6.14 -2.04 1.66
C LEU A 125 4.90 -1.27 1.23
N HIS A 126 3.92 -1.95 0.64
CA HIS A 126 2.65 -1.35 0.24
C HIS A 126 1.89 -0.80 1.44
N ASN A 127 1.79 -1.57 2.52
CA ASN A 127 1.13 -1.14 3.75
C ASN A 127 1.82 0.09 4.38
N ILE A 128 3.15 0.07 4.52
CA ILE A 128 3.92 1.22 5.02
C ILE A 128 3.67 2.45 4.14
N THR A 129 3.80 2.29 2.83
CA THR A 129 3.67 3.38 1.85
C THR A 129 2.27 3.98 1.85
N LEU A 130 1.23 3.15 1.94
CA LEU A 130 -0.17 3.58 1.99
C LEU A 130 -0.43 4.47 3.20
N ILE A 131 -0.07 4.00 4.41
CA ILE A 131 -0.31 4.75 5.64
C ILE A 131 0.54 6.02 5.69
N LEU A 132 1.81 5.93 5.30
CA LEU A 132 2.73 7.07 5.29
C LEU A 132 2.27 8.16 4.32
N SER A 133 1.76 7.81 3.13
CA SER A 133 1.27 8.78 2.14
C SER A 133 0.12 9.62 2.70
N VAL A 134 -0.86 8.98 3.35
CA VAL A 134 -2.00 9.69 3.97
C VAL A 134 -1.53 10.55 5.15
N CYS A 135 -0.65 10.05 6.01
CA CYS A 135 -0.13 10.81 7.15
C CYS A 135 0.69 12.03 6.70
N ILE A 136 1.55 11.89 5.67
CA ILE A 136 2.31 13.00 5.09
C ILE A 136 1.36 14.08 4.59
N THR A 137 0.31 13.71 3.84
CA THR A 137 -0.67 14.68 3.34
C THR A 137 -1.36 15.41 4.49
N ILE A 138 -1.89 14.69 5.48
CA ILE A 138 -2.59 15.31 6.62
C ILE A 138 -1.65 16.25 7.39
N ILE A 139 -0.48 15.77 7.80
CA ILE A 139 0.46 16.56 8.60
C ILE A 139 0.95 17.77 7.81
N TYR A 140 1.26 17.60 6.52
CA TYR A 140 1.73 18.69 5.70
C TYR A 140 0.68 19.80 5.59
N TRP A 141 -0.53 19.48 5.15
CA TRP A 141 -1.56 20.49 4.88
C TRP A 141 -2.20 21.06 6.14
N ALA A 142 -2.28 20.29 7.24
CA ALA A 142 -2.92 20.74 8.47
C ALA A 142 -1.95 21.42 9.45
N ILE A 143 -0.65 21.12 9.39
CA ILE A 143 0.32 21.52 10.43
C ILE A 143 1.52 22.27 9.84
N LEU A 144 2.12 21.79 8.74
CA LEU A 144 3.40 22.31 8.26
C LEU A 144 3.27 23.44 7.21
N HIS A 145 2.27 23.36 6.35
CA HIS A 145 2.02 24.35 5.30
C HIS A 145 1.54 25.66 5.91
N ASN A 146 2.01 26.78 5.38
CA ASN A 146 1.58 28.12 5.76
C ASN A 146 1.52 29.03 4.53
N GLU A 147 0.96 30.24 4.69
CA GLU A 147 0.74 31.18 3.59
C GLU A 147 2.02 31.65 2.89
N SER A 148 3.20 31.50 3.51
CA SER A 148 4.48 31.88 2.91
C SER A 148 5.12 30.78 2.06
N MET A 149 4.59 29.55 2.09
CA MET A 149 5.05 28.46 1.24
C MET A 149 4.26 28.42 -0.08
N PRO A 150 4.92 28.49 -1.25
CA PRO A 150 4.22 28.41 -2.51
C PRO A 150 3.65 27.00 -2.74
N VAL A 151 2.38 26.95 -3.14
CA VAL A 151 1.73 25.72 -3.60
C VAL A 151 2.05 25.52 -5.09
N ASP A 152 3.29 25.13 -5.36
CA ASP A 152 3.77 24.82 -6.71
C ASP A 152 3.45 23.36 -7.13
N PRO A 153 3.59 22.99 -8.42
CA PRO A 153 3.29 21.63 -8.87
C PRO A 153 4.11 20.55 -8.16
N ASN A 154 5.39 20.81 -7.85
CA ASN A 154 6.21 19.86 -7.11
C ASN A 154 5.69 19.66 -5.69
N ASN A 155 5.22 20.73 -5.04
CA ASN A 155 4.61 20.68 -3.73
C ASN A 155 3.39 19.77 -3.69
N ILE A 156 2.48 19.92 -4.67
CA ILE A 156 1.31 19.05 -4.81
C ILE A 156 1.72 17.60 -5.06
N LEU A 157 2.71 17.35 -5.92
CA LEU A 157 3.17 16.00 -6.26
C LEU A 157 3.71 15.25 -5.03
N ILE A 158 4.56 15.88 -4.22
CA ILE A 158 5.22 15.21 -3.10
C ILE A 158 4.37 15.15 -1.83
N HIS A 159 3.36 16.04 -1.68
CA HIS A 159 2.54 16.12 -0.46
C HIS A 159 1.08 15.69 -0.61
N ALA A 160 0.51 15.66 -1.82
CA ALA A 160 -0.90 15.30 -2.02
C ALA A 160 -1.11 14.14 -3.00
N CYS A 161 -0.40 14.14 -4.14
CA CYS A 161 -0.61 13.11 -5.16
C CYS A 161 -0.27 11.70 -4.68
N ASN A 162 0.77 11.55 -3.83
CA ASN A 162 1.10 10.27 -3.22
C ASN A 162 -0.09 9.62 -2.49
N CYS A 163 -0.81 10.38 -1.66
CA CYS A 163 -2.01 9.92 -0.96
C CYS A 163 -3.09 9.50 -1.95
N VAL A 164 -3.39 10.32 -2.96
CA VAL A 164 -4.43 10.02 -3.95
C VAL A 164 -4.14 8.71 -4.68
N PHE A 165 -2.92 8.53 -5.20
CA PHE A 165 -2.57 7.34 -5.97
C PHE A 165 -2.48 6.08 -5.11
N MET A 166 -1.93 6.16 -3.89
CA MET A 166 -1.90 5.01 -2.98
C MET A 166 -3.29 4.61 -2.50
N PHE A 167 -4.19 5.59 -2.29
CA PHE A 167 -5.58 5.34 -1.97
C PHE A 167 -6.34 4.69 -3.12
N LEU A 168 -6.16 5.17 -4.35
CA LEU A 168 -6.70 4.52 -5.54
C LEU A 168 -6.17 3.09 -5.69
N ASP A 169 -4.90 2.86 -5.39
CA ASP A 169 -4.32 1.52 -5.42
C ASP A 169 -4.98 0.60 -4.39
N LEU A 170 -5.22 1.07 -3.15
CA LEU A 170 -6.01 0.33 -2.16
C LEU A 170 -7.39 -0.09 -2.72
N ILE A 171 -8.05 0.74 -3.51
CA ILE A 171 -9.35 0.40 -4.11
C ILE A 171 -9.22 -0.65 -5.22
N ILE A 172 -8.09 -0.69 -5.94
CA ILE A 172 -7.92 -1.51 -7.15
C ILE A 172 -7.38 -2.92 -6.84
N VAL A 173 -6.47 -3.05 -5.88
CA VAL A 173 -5.76 -4.30 -5.57
C VAL A 173 -6.65 -5.36 -4.92
N ALA A 174 -6.33 -6.65 -5.08
CA ALA A 174 -7.11 -7.75 -4.49
C ALA A 174 -6.67 -8.13 -3.08
N TYR A 175 -5.38 -8.03 -2.75
CA TYR A 175 -4.84 -8.48 -1.47
C TYR A 175 -5.38 -7.69 -0.26
N PRO A 176 -5.35 -8.30 0.94
CA PRO A 176 -5.97 -7.73 2.13
C PRO A 176 -5.12 -6.67 2.85
N VAL A 177 -5.78 -5.89 3.70
CA VAL A 177 -5.15 -5.09 4.76
C VAL A 177 -5.43 -5.79 6.09
N ARG A 178 -4.41 -5.99 6.93
CA ARG A 178 -4.55 -6.64 8.24
C ARG A 178 -4.42 -5.64 9.38
N ILE A 179 -5.16 -5.87 10.46
CA ILE A 179 -5.12 -4.98 11.64
C ILE A 179 -3.71 -4.95 12.26
N TRP A 180 -3.11 -6.12 12.49
CA TRP A 180 -1.77 -6.23 13.09
C TRP A 180 -0.64 -5.59 12.28
N HIS A 181 -0.85 -5.38 10.97
CA HIS A 181 0.14 -4.72 10.12
C HIS A 181 0.28 -3.23 10.42
N VAL A 182 -0.54 -2.65 11.32
CA VAL A 182 -0.36 -1.28 11.85
C VAL A 182 1.02 -1.05 12.47
N LEU A 183 1.66 -2.11 13.00
CA LEU A 183 2.99 -2.04 13.57
C LEU A 183 4.07 -1.71 12.53
N GLN A 184 3.85 -2.02 11.25
CA GLN A 184 4.82 -1.79 10.18
C GLN A 184 5.07 -0.29 9.92
N PRO A 185 4.04 0.56 9.62
CA PRO A 185 4.24 2.00 9.46
C PRO A 185 4.69 2.69 10.75
N ILE A 186 4.25 2.21 11.93
CA ILE A 186 4.74 2.74 13.23
C ILE A 186 6.24 2.49 13.37
N THR A 187 6.70 1.28 13.08
CA THR A 187 8.13 0.93 13.15
C THR A 187 8.93 1.80 12.18
N PHE A 188 8.44 2.01 10.96
CA PHE A 188 9.09 2.92 10.00
C PHE A 188 9.18 4.36 10.51
N GLY A 189 8.08 4.87 11.10
CA GLY A 189 8.06 6.20 11.72
C GLY A 189 9.03 6.33 12.90
N LEU A 190 9.17 5.29 13.72
CA LEU A 190 10.14 5.25 14.82
C LEU A 190 11.59 5.23 14.31
N VAL A 191 11.88 4.52 13.22
CA VAL A 191 13.19 4.56 12.56
C VAL A 191 13.51 5.99 12.11
N TYR A 192 12.54 6.70 11.51
CA TYR A 192 12.72 8.11 11.15
C TYR A 192 12.90 9.01 12.39
N CYS A 193 12.16 8.76 13.46
CA CYS A 193 12.31 9.48 14.72
C CYS A 193 13.73 9.33 15.27
N ILE A 194 14.26 8.10 15.35
CA ILE A 194 15.62 7.81 15.79
C ILE A 194 16.64 8.53 14.89
N PHE A 195 16.47 8.44 13.57
CA PHE A 195 17.29 9.19 12.61
C PHE A 195 17.27 10.69 12.92
N SER A 196 16.10 11.28 13.17
CA SER A 196 15.99 12.73 13.43
C SER A 196 16.69 13.16 14.72
N VAL A 197 16.68 12.32 15.77
CA VAL A 197 17.41 12.57 17.03
C VAL A 197 18.91 12.49 16.80
N ILE A 198 19.39 11.47 16.08
CA ILE A 198 20.81 11.32 15.74
C ILE A 198 21.27 12.50 14.87
N TYR A 199 20.47 12.91 13.88
CA TYR A 199 20.76 14.03 13.01
C TYR A 199 20.91 15.33 13.81
N TYR A 200 20.01 15.58 14.76
CA TYR A 200 20.11 16.71 15.68
C TYR A 200 21.36 16.64 16.56
N ALA A 201 21.66 15.47 17.15
CA ALA A 201 22.83 15.28 18.00
C ALA A 201 24.16 15.43 17.25
N ALA A 202 24.14 15.37 15.92
CA ALA A 202 25.27 15.61 15.04
C ALA A 202 25.30 17.06 14.48
N ASP A 203 24.64 18.01 15.16
CA ASP A 203 24.50 19.42 14.77
C ASP A 203 23.85 19.61 13.37
N GLY A 204 22.97 18.69 13.01
CA GLY A 204 22.22 18.73 11.77
C GLY A 204 21.23 19.91 11.72
N THR A 205 21.12 20.53 10.54
CA THR A 205 20.26 21.69 10.29
C THR A 205 19.30 21.45 9.14
N ASP A 206 18.20 22.21 9.06
CA ASP A 206 17.39 22.26 7.83
C ASP A 206 18.08 23.05 6.71
N ARG A 207 17.37 23.21 5.59
CA ARG A 207 17.80 24.00 4.43
C ARG A 207 18.03 25.49 4.73
N PHE A 208 17.52 26.02 5.85
CA PHE A 208 17.69 27.41 6.27
C PHE A 208 18.71 27.56 7.41
N GLY A 209 19.41 26.49 7.78
CA GLY A 209 20.40 26.50 8.87
C GLY A 209 19.79 26.45 10.27
N ARG A 210 18.50 26.12 10.41
CA ARG A 210 17.83 26.04 11.71
C ARG A 210 18.11 24.67 12.36
N PRO A 211 18.20 24.56 13.69
CA PRO A 211 18.67 23.36 14.40
C PRO A 211 17.58 22.26 14.53
N TYR A 212 16.73 22.11 13.52
CA TYR A 212 15.67 21.11 13.45
C TYR A 212 15.32 20.81 11.99
N ILE A 213 14.84 19.60 11.70
CA ILE A 213 14.36 19.24 10.34
C ILE A 213 12.97 19.85 10.08
N TYR A 214 12.07 19.63 11.03
CA TYR A 214 10.73 20.22 11.09
C TYR A 214 10.62 20.92 12.43
N ASN A 215 10.01 22.11 12.47
CA ASN A 215 9.84 22.86 13.72
C ASN A 215 9.06 22.05 14.77
N VAL A 216 8.10 21.22 14.33
CA VAL A 216 7.32 20.32 15.20
C VAL A 216 8.13 19.14 15.76
N LEU A 217 9.35 18.92 15.27
CA LEU A 217 10.33 17.93 15.75
C LEU A 217 11.63 18.64 16.18
N ASP A 218 11.51 19.79 16.83
CA ASP A 218 12.65 20.49 17.42
C ASP A 218 13.09 19.81 18.72
N TRP A 219 14.24 19.14 18.65
CA TRP A 219 14.82 18.40 19.77
C TRP A 219 15.51 19.27 20.82
N ASN A 220 15.63 20.59 20.59
CA ASN A 220 15.95 21.54 21.67
C ASN A 220 14.81 21.62 22.69
N GLU A 221 13.58 21.33 22.26
CA GLU A 221 12.38 21.26 23.09
C GLU A 221 11.80 19.83 23.08
N PRO A 222 12.50 18.84 23.66
CA PRO A 222 12.17 17.42 23.48
C PRO A 222 10.75 17.07 23.94
N GLY A 223 10.21 17.78 24.94
CA GLY A 223 8.82 17.62 25.36
C GLY A 223 7.82 17.92 24.24
N LYS A 224 8.00 19.01 23.50
CA LYS A 224 7.13 19.37 22.36
C LYS A 224 7.32 18.41 21.19
N ALA A 225 8.57 18.04 20.88
CA ALA A 225 8.86 17.06 19.82
C ALA A 225 8.20 15.69 20.12
N MET A 226 8.26 15.22 21.36
CA MET A 226 7.63 13.96 21.76
C MET A 226 6.09 13.99 21.64
N VAL A 227 5.44 15.14 21.90
CA VAL A 227 4.01 15.31 21.64
C VAL A 227 3.69 15.08 20.16
N THR A 228 4.50 15.63 19.24
CA THR A 228 4.36 15.41 17.80
C THR A 228 4.58 13.94 17.43
N VAL A 229 5.58 13.26 18.00
CA VAL A 229 5.83 11.83 17.77
C VAL A 229 4.63 10.99 18.18
N VAL A 230 4.13 11.18 19.41
CA VAL A 230 2.95 10.45 19.92
C VAL A 230 1.71 10.75 19.07
N GLY A 231 1.48 12.03 18.74
CA GLY A 231 0.38 12.44 17.87
C GLY A 231 0.44 11.80 16.49
N THR A 232 1.64 11.67 15.90
CA THR A 232 1.84 11.02 14.60
C THR A 232 1.60 9.50 14.68
N ILE A 233 2.00 8.84 15.77
CA ILE A 233 1.71 7.41 16.00
C ILE A 233 0.19 7.19 16.09
N LEU A 234 -0.51 8.01 16.89
CA LEU A 234 -1.97 7.94 17.01
C LEU A 234 -2.65 8.18 15.66
N LEU A 235 -2.19 9.17 14.90
CA LEU A 235 -2.69 9.42 13.54
C LEU A 235 -2.48 8.21 12.63
N ALA A 236 -1.29 7.60 12.63
CA ALA A 236 -1.00 6.41 11.83
C ALA A 236 -1.92 5.23 12.20
N MET A 237 -2.21 5.03 13.49
CA MET A 237 -3.17 4.02 13.94
C MET A 237 -4.58 4.28 13.41
N ILE A 238 -5.07 5.52 13.51
CA ILE A 238 -6.40 5.92 13.03
C ILE A 238 -6.49 5.73 11.51
N VAL A 239 -5.49 6.20 10.77
CA VAL A 239 -5.41 6.06 9.31
C VAL A 239 -5.38 4.58 8.93
N HIS A 240 -4.62 3.74 9.62
CA HIS A 240 -4.56 2.30 9.36
C HIS A 240 -5.92 1.63 9.54
N MET A 241 -6.62 1.93 10.63
CA MET A 241 -7.97 1.41 10.88
C MET A 241 -8.98 1.88 9.83
N LEU A 242 -8.84 3.12 9.35
CA LEU A 242 -9.66 3.63 8.24
C LEU A 242 -9.37 2.87 6.93
N MET A 243 -8.11 2.66 6.58
CA MET A 243 -7.72 1.89 5.38
C MET A 243 -8.22 0.44 5.48
N PHE A 244 -8.15 -0.17 6.66
CA PHE A 244 -8.73 -1.48 6.91
C PHE A 244 -10.26 -1.48 6.69
N ALA A 245 -10.98 -0.50 7.22
CA ALA A 245 -12.43 -0.39 7.02
C ALA A 245 -12.80 -0.25 5.53
N ILE A 246 -12.03 0.55 4.78
CA ILE A 246 -12.21 0.73 3.34
C ILE A 246 -11.92 -0.57 2.58
N TYR A 247 -10.88 -1.30 2.96
CA TYR A 247 -10.62 -2.65 2.44
C TYR A 247 -11.82 -3.59 2.67
N LYS A 248 -12.37 -3.65 3.90
CA LYS A 248 -13.54 -4.51 4.16
C LYS A 248 -14.76 -4.07 3.36
N LEU A 249 -14.95 -2.76 3.15
CA LEU A 249 -16.01 -2.23 2.30
C LEU A 249 -15.80 -2.64 0.83
N ARG A 250 -14.59 -2.51 0.30
CA ARG A 250 -14.18 -2.92 -1.05
C ARG A 250 -14.55 -4.39 -1.29
N VAL A 251 -14.15 -5.28 -0.37
CA VAL A 251 -14.47 -6.71 -0.42
C VAL A 251 -15.97 -6.95 -0.32
N LYS A 252 -16.68 -6.27 0.59
CA LYS A 252 -18.15 -6.41 0.73
C LYS A 252 -18.89 -6.02 -0.57
N ILE A 253 -18.47 -4.94 -1.22
CA ILE A 253 -19.02 -4.49 -2.51
C ILE A 253 -18.76 -5.56 -3.59
N TYR A 254 -17.53 -6.04 -3.69
CA TYR A 254 -17.19 -7.10 -4.64
C TYR A 254 -18.04 -8.35 -4.41
N LEU A 255 -18.17 -8.80 -3.17
CA LEU A 255 -18.98 -9.96 -2.82
C LEU A 255 -20.46 -9.78 -3.16
N ARG A 256 -20.99 -8.57 -2.99
CA ARG A 256 -22.40 -8.25 -3.26
C ARG A 256 -22.73 -8.22 -4.75
N TYR A 257 -21.83 -7.70 -5.58
CA TYR A 257 -22.14 -7.38 -6.98
C TYR A 257 -21.39 -8.25 -8.02
N PHE A 258 -20.28 -8.91 -7.64
CA PHE A 258 -19.39 -9.59 -8.58
C PHE A 258 -19.11 -11.07 -8.28
N ASN A 259 -19.39 -11.56 -7.06
CA ASN A 259 -19.06 -12.94 -6.63
C ASN A 259 -19.71 -14.07 -7.44
N HIS A 260 -20.68 -13.75 -8.29
CA HIS A 260 -21.36 -14.74 -9.14
C HIS A 260 -20.65 -14.96 -10.49
N LYS A 261 -19.54 -14.23 -10.77
CA LYS A 261 -18.82 -14.35 -12.04
C LYS A 261 -17.63 -15.31 -11.89
N PRO A 262 -17.60 -16.44 -12.61
CA PRO A 262 -16.45 -17.33 -12.58
C PRO A 262 -15.20 -16.63 -13.13
N ILE A 263 -14.04 -16.90 -12.51
CA ILE A 263 -12.75 -16.43 -13.04
C ILE A 263 -12.42 -17.27 -14.28
N ILE A 264 -12.27 -16.63 -15.42
CA ILE A 264 -12.03 -17.31 -16.69
C ILE A 264 -10.51 -17.44 -16.90
N PRO A 265 -9.97 -18.67 -17.11
CA PRO A 265 -8.57 -18.83 -17.47
C PRO A 265 -8.25 -18.04 -18.75
N THR A 266 -7.17 -17.27 -18.75
CA THR A 266 -6.81 -16.44 -19.91
C THR A 266 -6.56 -17.28 -21.18
N ASN A 267 -6.22 -18.56 -21.03
CA ASN A 267 -5.96 -19.49 -22.15
C ASN A 267 -7.24 -20.20 -22.67
N SER A 268 -8.39 -20.03 -22.01
CA SER A 268 -9.65 -20.63 -22.49
C SER A 268 -10.28 -19.76 -23.58
N THR A 269 -10.43 -20.32 -24.78
CA THR A 269 -11.17 -19.76 -25.92
C THR A 269 -12.70 -19.85 -25.76
N LEU A 270 -13.22 -19.99 -24.53
CA LEU A 270 -14.65 -20.04 -24.26
C LEU A 270 -15.28 -18.68 -24.62
N GLN A 271 -15.75 -18.59 -25.87
CA GLN A 271 -16.81 -17.66 -26.21
C GLN A 271 -17.98 -17.97 -25.28
N LEU A 272 -18.55 -16.93 -24.68
CA LEU A 272 -19.80 -17.01 -23.94
C LEU A 272 -20.90 -17.52 -24.89
N GLN A 273 -21.02 -18.84 -25.04
CA GLN A 273 -22.23 -19.43 -25.57
C GLN A 273 -23.29 -19.25 -24.49
N THR A 274 -24.12 -18.23 -24.67
CA THR A 274 -25.46 -18.18 -24.09
C THR A 274 -26.28 -19.32 -24.67
N GLY A 275 -26.14 -20.51 -24.07
CA GLY A 275 -26.87 -21.69 -24.50
C GLY A 275 -26.71 -22.78 -23.46
N LYS A 276 -27.84 -23.24 -22.91
CA LYS A 276 -27.98 -24.47 -22.12
C LYS A 276 -27.03 -25.54 -22.66
N CYS A 277 -26.08 -25.98 -21.85
CA CYS A 277 -25.39 -27.25 -22.05
C CYS A 277 -25.46 -28.02 -20.73
N ASP A 278 -26.40 -28.95 -20.72
CA ASP A 278 -26.42 -30.07 -19.80
C ASP A 278 -25.13 -30.87 -19.98
N GLY A 279 -24.52 -31.26 -18.86
CA GLY A 279 -23.56 -32.38 -18.84
C GLY A 279 -22.13 -32.07 -19.29
N ILE A 280 -21.42 -31.16 -18.62
CA ILE A 280 -19.97 -31.28 -18.45
C ILE A 280 -19.68 -31.08 -16.97
N SER A 281 -19.14 -32.10 -16.31
CA SER A 281 -18.71 -32.00 -14.92
C SER A 281 -17.56 -31.00 -14.82
N MET A 282 -17.90 -29.74 -14.59
CA MET A 282 -16.97 -28.83 -13.97
C MET A 282 -16.73 -29.38 -12.57
N VAL A 283 -15.51 -29.86 -12.33
CA VAL A 283 -15.02 -30.07 -10.97
C VAL A 283 -15.13 -28.71 -10.31
N TYR A 284 -16.23 -28.51 -9.59
CA TYR A 284 -16.39 -27.41 -8.67
C TYR A 284 -15.21 -27.55 -7.73
N GLY A 285 -14.24 -26.63 -7.83
CA GLY A 285 -13.41 -26.28 -6.70
C GLY A 285 -14.32 -25.68 -5.65
N SER A 286 -15.05 -26.53 -4.93
CA SER A 286 -15.82 -26.19 -3.73
C SER A 286 -14.92 -25.71 -2.59
N ASP A 287 -13.60 -25.66 -2.81
CA ASP A 287 -12.58 -25.24 -1.86
C ASP A 287 -11.86 -23.94 -2.27
N ASN A 288 -12.58 -22.95 -2.81
CA ASN A 288 -12.09 -21.57 -2.78
C ASN A 288 -12.15 -21.05 -1.32
N LYS A 289 -11.19 -21.48 -0.50
CA LYS A 289 -11.00 -21.05 0.91
C LYS A 289 -10.74 -19.55 1.08
N ALA A 290 -10.61 -18.80 -0.02
CA ALA A 290 -10.55 -17.34 -0.04
C ALA A 290 -11.90 -16.67 0.30
N PHE A 291 -13.02 -17.39 0.06
CA PHE A 291 -14.37 -16.81 0.12
C PHE A 291 -15.40 -17.68 0.86
N SER A 292 -15.03 -18.85 1.37
CA SER A 292 -15.83 -19.63 2.32
C SER A 292 -15.48 -19.26 3.77
N ILE A 293 -16.28 -18.39 4.38
CA ILE A 293 -16.35 -18.30 5.84
C ILE A 293 -17.31 -19.40 6.30
N SER A 294 -16.78 -20.58 6.65
CA SER A 294 -17.35 -21.51 7.64
C SER A 294 -16.47 -22.75 7.85
N GLU A 295 -16.13 -22.95 9.13
CA GLU A 295 -16.03 -24.25 9.83
C GLU A 295 -14.82 -25.17 9.56
N ARG A 296 -13.89 -25.12 10.53
CA ARG A 296 -13.27 -26.25 11.27
C ARG A 296 -12.35 -25.61 12.32
N TYR A 297 -12.64 -25.52 13.62
CA TYR A 297 -13.60 -26.18 14.52
C TYR A 297 -14.45 -25.14 15.26
#